data_AF-A0A3A8Z2A8-F1
#
_entry.id   AF-A0A3A8Z2A8-F1
#
_cell.length_a   1.000
_cell.length_b   1.000
_cell.length_c   1.000
_cell.angle_alpha   90.00
_cell.angle_beta   90.00
_cell.angle_gamma   90.00
#
_symmetry.space_group_name_H-M   'P 1'
#
loop_
_entity.id
_entity.type
_entity.pdbx_description
1 polymer ?
#
loop_
_entity_poly.entity_id
_entity_poly.type
_entity_poly.pdbx_seq_one_letter_code
_entity_poly.pdbx_strand_id
1 'polypeptide(L)'
;MDKKELRKRYDKLDGMGKALLLEKLAFCKFADHYDFGNYFRIGELKDSELLCLASFLYHHECFLMLMDIMNHYKERFIFADTSLLREFEPDNTLMERISRIDILTDV
;
A
#
# COMPACT_ATOMS: atom_id res chain seq x y z
N MET A 1 -13.32 16.20 -17.30
CA MET A 1 -13.29 14.96 -18.12
C MET A 1 -14.71 14.43 -18.21
N ASP A 2 -15.19 14.05 -19.39
CA ASP A 2 -16.52 13.47 -19.54
C ASP A 2 -16.52 11.94 -19.35
N LYS A 3 -17.71 11.35 -19.20
CA LYS A 3 -17.89 9.91 -18.99
C LYS A 3 -17.40 9.06 -20.17
N LYS A 4 -17.49 9.58 -21.39
CA LYS A 4 -17.11 8.88 -22.63
C LYS A 4 -15.59 8.77 -22.72
N GLU A 5 -14.89 9.83 -22.37
CA GLU A 5 -13.43 9.89 -22.31
C GLU A 5 -12.88 8.98 -21.20
N LEU A 6 -13.51 8.99 -20.02
CA LEU A 6 -13.12 8.08 -18.93
C LEU A 6 -13.26 6.60 -19.35
N ARG A 7 -14.35 6.25 -20.04
CA ARG A 7 -14.57 4.88 -20.53
C ARG A 7 -13.55 4.48 -21.59
N LYS A 8 -13.25 5.36 -22.55
CA LYS A 8 -12.19 5.13 -23.54
C LYS A 8 -10.83 4.88 -22.91
N ARG A 9 -10.50 5.60 -21.83
CA ARG A 9 -9.26 5.38 -21.08
C ARG A 9 -9.27 4.04 -20.39
N TYR A 10 -10.36 3.70 -19.69
CA TYR A 10 -10.53 2.42 -19.02
C TYR A 10 -10.35 1.23 -19.98
N ASP A 11 -10.96 1.28 -21.17
CA ASP A 11 -10.91 0.18 -22.13
C ASP A 11 -9.50 -0.08 -22.71
N LYS A 12 -8.62 0.93 -22.67
CA LYS A 12 -7.22 0.83 -23.14
C LYS A 12 -6.24 0.27 -22.11
N LEU A 13 -6.66 0.16 -20.85
CA LEU A 13 -5.80 -0.31 -19.76
C LEU A 13 -5.81 -1.84 -19.67
N ASP A 14 -4.70 -2.39 -19.18
CA ASP A 14 -4.59 -3.79 -18.78
C ASP A 14 -5.34 -4.04 -17.46
N GLY A 15 -5.31 -5.29 -16.96
CA GLY A 15 -6.05 -5.67 -15.76
C GLY A 15 -5.68 -4.82 -14.53
N MET A 16 -4.37 -4.61 -14.33
CA MET A 16 -3.86 -3.82 -13.20
C MET A 16 -4.19 -2.33 -13.36
N GLY A 17 -4.02 -1.76 -14.56
CA GLY A 17 -4.35 -0.37 -14.85
C GLY A 17 -5.83 -0.08 -14.67
N LYS A 18 -6.72 -1.01 -15.05
CA LYS A 18 -8.17 -0.90 -14.81
C LYS A 18 -8.48 -0.86 -13.31
N ALA A 19 -7.91 -1.77 -12.54
CA ALA A 19 -8.09 -1.80 -11.08
C ALA A 19 -7.61 -0.48 -10.45
N LEU A 20 -6.40 -0.03 -10.77
CA LEU A 20 -5.86 1.23 -10.23
C LEU A 20 -6.71 2.45 -10.62
N LEU A 21 -7.24 2.48 -11.84
CA LEU A 21 -8.14 3.56 -12.26
C LEU A 21 -9.43 3.56 -11.42
N LEU A 22 -10.01 2.40 -11.15
CA LEU A 22 -11.21 2.29 -10.31
C LEU A 22 -10.93 2.75 -8.87
N GLU A 23 -9.80 2.35 -8.29
CA GLU A 23 -9.39 2.81 -6.96
C GLU A 23 -9.20 4.33 -6.92
N LYS A 24 -8.52 4.92 -7.90
CA LYS A 24 -8.35 6.39 -8.00
C LYS A 24 -9.69 7.12 -8.10
N LEU A 25 -10.66 6.55 -8.80
CA LEU A 25 -12.02 7.11 -8.88
C LEU A 25 -12.76 7.00 -7.55
N ALA A 26 -12.65 5.85 -6.86
CA ALA A 26 -13.22 5.67 -5.52
C ALA A 26 -12.60 6.67 -4.53
N PHE A 27 -11.27 6.78 -4.52
CA PHE A 27 -10.53 7.75 -3.72
C PHE A 27 -11.03 9.18 -3.99
N CYS A 28 -11.09 9.61 -5.25
CA CYS A 28 -11.58 10.95 -5.60
C CYS A 28 -13.05 11.19 -5.23
N LYS A 29 -13.85 10.13 -5.11
CA LYS A 29 -15.27 10.22 -4.78
C LYS A 29 -15.52 10.31 -3.27
N PHE A 30 -14.72 9.60 -2.48
CA PHE A 30 -14.98 9.38 -1.06
C PHE A 30 -13.99 10.06 -0.12
N ALA A 31 -12.77 10.37 -0.57
CA ALA A 31 -11.82 11.08 0.26
C ALA A 31 -12.33 12.48 0.58
N ASP A 32 -12.24 12.87 1.84
CA ASP A 32 -12.44 14.25 2.25
C ASP A 32 -11.20 15.11 1.89
N HIS A 33 -11.24 16.40 2.19
CA HIS A 33 -10.09 17.28 1.91
C HIS A 33 -8.81 16.88 2.66
N TYR A 34 -8.95 16.26 3.82
CA TYR A 34 -7.83 15.85 4.66
C TYR A 34 -7.12 14.63 4.06
N ASP A 35 -7.87 13.55 3.81
CA ASP A 35 -7.34 12.33 3.22
C ASP A 35 -6.84 12.57 1.80
N PHE A 36 -7.57 13.37 1.01
CA PHE A 36 -7.15 13.76 -0.33
C PHE A 36 -5.82 14.52 -0.30
N GLY A 37 -5.68 15.51 0.60
CA GLY A 37 -4.44 16.27 0.74
C GLY A 37 -3.27 15.42 1.21
N ASN A 38 -3.51 14.50 2.15
CA ASN A 38 -2.47 13.63 2.70
C ASN A 38 -1.89 12.68 1.64
N TYR A 39 -2.72 12.15 0.73
CA TYR A 39 -2.22 11.28 -0.34
C TYR A 39 -1.17 11.94 -1.25
N PHE A 40 -1.17 13.27 -1.38
CA PHE A 40 -0.17 13.98 -2.19
C PHE A 40 1.03 14.49 -1.39
N ARG A 41 1.08 14.25 -0.08
CA ARG A 41 2.18 14.64 0.83
C ARG A 41 3.02 13.44 1.26
N ILE A 42 3.18 12.47 0.36
CA ILE A 42 4.01 11.28 0.58
C ILE A 42 5.45 11.72 0.87
N GLY A 43 6.07 11.09 1.86
CA GLY A 43 7.34 11.49 2.49
C GLY A 43 7.18 12.39 3.72
N GLU A 44 6.07 13.10 3.89
CA GLU A 44 5.91 14.14 4.93
C GLU A 44 4.86 13.84 6.00
N LEU A 45 4.07 12.78 5.83
CA LEU A 45 3.00 12.42 6.76
C LEU A 45 3.51 12.07 8.16
N LYS A 46 2.83 12.58 9.20
CA LYS A 46 2.96 12.11 10.58
C LYS A 46 2.35 10.71 10.74
N ASP A 47 2.67 10.00 11.82
CA ASP A 47 2.18 8.62 12.02
C ASP A 47 0.66 8.56 12.04
N SER A 48 0.02 9.51 12.73
CA SER A 48 -1.44 9.61 12.76
C SER A 48 -2.05 9.87 11.38
N GLU A 49 -1.45 10.75 10.58
CA GLU A 49 -1.90 11.07 9.22
C GLU A 49 -1.76 9.85 8.29
N LEU A 50 -0.62 9.14 8.40
CA LEU A 50 -0.35 7.92 7.65
C LEU A 50 -1.33 6.80 8.01
N LEU A 51 -1.61 6.59 9.30
CA LEU A 51 -2.55 5.58 9.77
C LEU A 51 -3.99 5.91 9.36
N CYS A 52 -4.40 7.18 9.41
CA CYS A 52 -5.70 7.62 8.91
C CYS A 52 -5.84 7.34 7.41
N LEU A 53 -4.85 7.73 6.60
CA LEU A 53 -4.85 7.48 5.17
C LEU A 53 -4.87 5.98 4.83
N ALA A 54 -4.04 5.18 5.53
CA ALA A 54 -4.01 3.73 5.33
C ALA A 54 -5.35 3.07 5.69
N SER A 55 -5.95 3.49 6.81
CA SER A 55 -7.28 3.03 7.22
C SER A 55 -8.34 3.40 6.18
N PHE A 56 -8.35 4.64 5.69
CA PHE A 56 -9.27 5.09 4.65
C PHE A 56 -9.17 4.21 3.40
N LEU A 57 -7.94 4.03 2.88
CA LEU A 57 -7.69 3.26 1.67
C LEU A 57 -8.10 1.79 1.83
N TYR A 58 -7.88 1.20 3.01
CA TYR A 58 -8.33 -0.15 3.32
C TYR A 58 -9.86 -0.28 3.29
N HIS A 59 -10.58 0.61 3.98
CA HIS A 59 -12.04 0.56 4.07
C HIS A 59 -12.75 0.79 2.73
N HIS A 60 -12.09 1.51 1.81
CA HIS A 60 -12.62 1.81 0.48
C HIS A 60 -12.05 0.88 -0.60
N GLU A 61 -11.43 -0.23 -0.20
CA GLU A 61 -10.88 -1.26 -1.10
C GLU A 61 -9.88 -0.70 -2.13
N CYS A 62 -9.19 0.38 -1.78
CA CYS A 62 -8.16 1.01 -2.60
C CYS A 62 -6.80 0.33 -2.36
N PHE A 63 -6.72 -0.97 -2.60
CA PHE A 63 -5.59 -1.80 -2.18
C PHE A 63 -4.29 -1.55 -2.95
N LEU A 64 -4.35 -1.26 -4.25
CA LEU A 64 -3.15 -0.89 -5.01
C LEU A 64 -2.59 0.45 -4.53
N MET A 65 -3.46 1.42 -4.24
CA MET A 65 -3.06 2.70 -3.65
C MET A 65 -2.55 2.53 -2.21
N LEU A 66 -3.16 1.63 -1.42
CA LEU A 66 -2.69 1.30 -0.07
C LEU A 66 -1.29 0.67 -0.12
N MET A 67 -1.05 -0.30 -1.01
CA MET A 67 0.26 -0.93 -1.16
C MET A 67 1.31 0.10 -1.57
N ASP A 68 0.97 1.04 -2.44
CA ASP A 68 1.87 2.14 -2.82
C ASP A 68 2.28 2.99 -1.60
N ILE A 69 1.33 3.40 -0.77
CA ILE A 69 1.60 4.13 0.49
C ILE A 69 2.43 3.29 1.47
N MET A 70 2.06 2.02 1.66
CA MET A 70 2.78 1.13 2.57
C MET A 70 4.22 0.89 2.13
N ASN A 71 4.49 0.80 0.82
CA ASN A 71 5.84 0.65 0.30
C ASN A 71 6.69 1.91 0.53
N HIS A 72 6.12 3.10 0.35
CA HIS A 72 6.82 4.37 0.60
C HIS A 72 7.18 4.58 2.08
N TYR A 73 6.38 4.03 3.00
CA TYR A 73 6.58 4.14 4.45
C TYR A 73 6.89 2.81 5.12
N LYS A 74 7.50 1.87 4.39
CA LYS A 74 7.72 0.48 4.81
C LYS A 74 8.31 0.38 6.23
N GLU A 75 9.32 1.19 6.53
CA GLU A 75 10.00 1.20 7.83
C GLU A 75 9.11 1.63 9.01
N ARG A 76 8.06 2.41 8.75
CA ARG A 76 7.12 2.89 9.77
C ARG A 76 5.96 1.92 10.02
N PHE A 77 5.69 1.04 9.06
CA PHE A 77 4.73 -0.06 9.24
C PHE A 77 5.40 -1.32 9.82
N ILE A 78 6.72 -1.44 9.68
CA ILE A 78 7.49 -2.53 10.27
C ILE A 78 8.01 -2.07 11.63
N PHE A 79 7.22 -2.30 12.68
CA PHE A 79 7.74 -2.24 14.04
C PHE A 79 8.63 -3.47 14.27
N ALA A 80 9.94 -3.30 14.08
CA ALA A 80 10.90 -4.33 14.45
C ALA A 80 11.04 -4.38 15.98
N ASP A 81 10.15 -5.09 16.66
CA ASP A 81 10.41 -5.51 18.03
C ASP A 81 11.48 -6.61 18.01
N THR A 82 12.74 -6.18 18.02
CA THR A 82 13.90 -7.06 18.02
C THR A 82 14.02 -7.88 19.31
N SER A 83 13.22 -7.59 20.35
CA SER A 83 13.18 -8.43 21.56
C SER A 83 12.69 -9.84 21.24
N LEU A 84 11.75 -9.97 20.29
CA LEU A 84 11.22 -11.25 19.82
C LEU A 84 12.28 -12.10 19.10
N LEU A 85 13.31 -11.49 18.53
CA LEU A 85 14.41 -12.22 17.89
C LEU A 85 15.37 -12.85 18.91
N ARG A 86 15.39 -12.39 20.16
CA ARG A 86 16.31 -12.93 21.19
C ARG A 86 15.92 -14.33 21.65
N GLU A 87 14.63 -14.65 21.59
CA GLU A 87 14.07 -15.96 21.96
C GLU A 87 13.73 -16.80 20.72
N PHE A 88 14.02 -16.31 19.52
CA PHE A 88 13.65 -16.94 18.27
C PHE A 88 14.68 -18.00 17.87
N GLU A 89 14.30 -19.28 17.96
CA GLU A 89 15.05 -20.38 17.36
C GLU A 89 14.52 -20.66 15.94
N PRO A 90 15.33 -20.45 14.88
CA PRO A 90 14.91 -20.75 13.52
C PRO A 90 14.77 -22.27 13.33
N ASP A 91 13.61 -22.72 12.85
CA ASP A 91 13.37 -24.12 12.53
C ASP A 91 13.56 -24.41 11.03
N ASN A 92 13.60 -25.69 10.67
CA ASN A 92 13.79 -26.12 9.28
C ASN A 92 12.68 -25.61 8.35
N THR A 93 11.45 -25.45 8.87
CA THR A 93 10.30 -24.96 8.10
C THR A 93 10.48 -23.49 7.71
N LEU A 94 10.97 -22.68 8.66
CA LEU A 94 11.31 -21.30 8.42
C LEU A 94 12.43 -21.18 7.40
N MET A 95 13.51 -21.95 7.57
CA MET A 95 14.66 -21.90 6.65
C MET A 95 14.25 -22.28 5.22
N GLU A 96 13.41 -23.31 5.08
CA GLU A 96 12.82 -23.69 3.80
C GLU A 96 11.99 -22.54 3.20
N ARG A 97 11.11 -21.91 3.99
CA ARG A 97 10.28 -20.79 3.52
C ARG A 97 11.11 -19.57 3.12
N ILE A 98 12.14 -19.23 3.90
CA ILE A 98 13.07 -18.13 3.59
C ILE A 98 13.76 -18.38 2.25
N SER A 99 14.27 -19.60 2.02
CA SER A 99 14.92 -19.97 0.75
C SER A 99 14.02 -19.82 -0.48
N ARG A 100 12.70 -19.89 -0.29
CA ARG A 100 11.71 -19.76 -1.37
C ARG A 100 11.28 -18.31 -1.63
N ILE A 101 11.48 -17.41 -0.68
CA ILE A 101 10.94 -16.04 -0.73
C ILE A 101 12.02 -15.00 -1.14
N ASP A 102 13.27 -15.41 -1.36
CA ASP A 102 14.35 -14.55 -1.92
C ASP A 102 14.57 -13.23 -1.13
N ILE A 103 14.31 -13.24 0.18
CA ILE A 103 14.43 -12.05 1.06
C ILE A 103 15.87 -11.80 1.52
N LEU A 104 16.76 -12.80 1.43
CA LEU A 104 18.12 -12.73 1.98
C LEU A 104 19.23 -12.68 0.93
N THR A 105 18.93 -12.50 -0.36
CA THR A 105 19.96 -12.56 -1.42
C THR A 105 20.85 -11.32 -1.52
N ASP A 106 20.64 -10.26 -0.71
CA ASP A 106 21.59 -9.14 -0.59
C ASP A 106 21.69 -8.61 0.86
N VAL A 107 22.56 -9.24 1.67
CA VAL A 107 23.26 -8.59 2.79
C VAL A 107 24.76 -8.76 2.59
#